data_AF-W2SMW4-F1
#
_entry.id   AF-W2SMW4-F1
#
_cell.length_a   1.000
_cell.length_b   1.000
_cell.length_c   1.000
_cell.angle_alpha   90.00
_cell.angle_beta   90.00
_cell.angle_gamma   90.00
#
_symmetry.space_group_name_H-M   'P 1'
#
loop_
_entity.id
_entity.type
_entity.pdbx_description
1 polymer ?
#
loop_
_entity_poly.entity_id
_entity_poly.type
_entity_poly.pdbx_seq_one_letter_code
_entity_poly.pdbx_strand_id
1 'polypeptide(L)'
;MFSDTTENEFANDLCDYLAEYHLPDITYWIDRIRNSEFTGISDRLLFSVPGYHKSSRISKFGHPSLLRLLGDRPTPKEDARRLFLAQCSSIGSLGDKREAWLLPQFLHSLQGGKSLVFSRLFLIYPCVEDVRHSLEGYSAGDSLPYQESTSKRQPWLREIMCKWRSEGKGRTKAMPHVKKNKTQLMVRSYELGVLIMDPERIKLPYDYPVVKYSQKDDPWICDMSYTEADSHGRQWIVSRR
;
A
#
# COMPACT_ATOMS: atom_id res chain seq x y z
N MET A 1 -25.40 34.60 13.35
CA MET A 1 -23.93 34.67 13.38
C MET A 1 -23.46 33.40 12.71
N PHE A 2 -23.12 33.47 11.42
CA PHE A 2 -22.63 32.31 10.67
C PHE A 2 -21.24 32.00 11.21
N SER A 3 -21.03 30.81 11.78
CA SER A 3 -19.69 30.35 12.11
C SER A 3 -18.93 30.21 10.80
N ASP A 4 -17.82 30.93 10.66
CA ASP A 4 -16.77 30.57 9.71
C ASP A 4 -16.29 29.16 10.08
N THR A 5 -16.96 28.13 9.56
CA THR A 5 -16.44 26.77 9.58
C THR A 5 -15.22 26.80 8.69
N THR A 6 -14.04 26.91 9.30
CA THR A 6 -12.78 26.68 8.63
C THR A 6 -12.87 25.31 8.00
N GLU A 7 -13.00 25.24 6.67
CA GLU A 7 -13.18 23.97 5.97
C GLU A 7 -12.00 23.05 6.28
N ASN A 8 -12.28 21.88 6.83
CA ASN A 8 -11.26 20.91 7.18
C ASN A 8 -10.84 20.11 5.93
N GLU A 9 -9.54 20.02 5.67
CA GLU A 9 -9.02 19.36 4.46
C GLU A 9 -9.37 17.87 4.39
N PHE A 10 -9.43 17.15 5.51
CA PHE A 10 -9.85 15.75 5.54
C PHE A 10 -11.32 15.59 5.11
N ALA A 11 -12.19 16.45 5.65
CA ALA A 11 -13.61 16.45 5.29
C ALA A 11 -13.81 16.79 3.81
N ASN A 12 -13.04 17.75 3.29
CA ASN A 12 -13.04 18.12 1.89
C ASN A 12 -12.56 16.96 1.00
N ASP A 13 -11.43 16.32 1.34
CA ASP A 13 -10.92 15.16 0.61
C ASP A 13 -11.96 14.01 0.61
N LEU A 14 -12.71 13.81 1.71
CA LEU A 14 -13.75 12.78 1.81
C LEU A 14 -14.95 13.11 0.91
N CYS A 15 -15.42 14.36 0.92
CA CYS A 15 -16.49 14.81 0.04
C CYS A 15 -16.09 14.67 -1.43
N ASP A 16 -14.86 15.04 -1.78
CA ASP A 16 -14.30 14.88 -3.13
C ASP A 16 -14.30 13.40 -3.55
N TYR A 17 -13.85 12.48 -2.68
CA TYR A 17 -13.88 11.05 -2.98
C TYR A 17 -15.29 10.52 -3.23
N LEU A 18 -16.26 10.89 -2.39
CA LEU A 18 -17.64 10.46 -2.55
C LEU A 18 -18.27 11.02 -3.83
N ALA A 19 -18.00 12.28 -4.18
CA ALA A 19 -18.54 12.91 -5.38
C ALA A 19 -18.14 12.19 -6.68
N GLU A 20 -17.00 11.50 -6.70
CA GLU A 20 -16.52 10.72 -7.84
C GLU A 20 -17.29 9.42 -8.10
N TYR A 21 -18.20 9.01 -7.20
CA TYR A 21 -19.11 7.90 -7.45
C TYR A 21 -20.23 8.27 -8.44
N HIS A 22 -20.57 9.56 -8.57
CA HIS A 22 -21.64 10.05 -9.44
C HIS A 22 -23.00 9.36 -9.23
N LEU A 23 -23.31 8.98 -7.98
CA LEU A 23 -24.59 8.36 -7.60
C LEU A 23 -25.57 9.41 -7.07
N PRO A 24 -26.88 9.30 -7.36
CA PRO A 24 -27.88 10.30 -6.98
C PRO A 24 -27.97 10.50 -5.46
N ASP A 25 -27.82 9.43 -4.69
CA ASP A 25 -27.99 9.47 -3.22
C ASP A 25 -26.72 9.91 -2.48
N ILE A 26 -25.62 10.21 -3.18
CA ILE A 26 -24.35 10.56 -2.53
C ILE A 26 -24.38 11.94 -1.87
N THR A 27 -25.20 12.84 -2.39
CA THR A 27 -25.39 14.21 -1.86
C THR A 27 -25.88 14.18 -0.42
N TYR A 28 -26.79 13.25 -0.08
CA TYR A 28 -27.27 13.03 1.29
C TYR A 28 -26.14 12.75 2.30
N TRP A 29 -25.10 12.03 1.87
CA TRP A 29 -23.92 11.71 2.69
C TRP A 29 -22.92 12.85 2.74
N ILE A 30 -22.67 13.50 1.60
CA ILE A 30 -21.81 14.69 1.52
C ILE A 30 -22.34 15.81 2.43
N ASP A 31 -23.65 16.05 2.42
CA ASP A 31 -24.27 17.07 3.26
C ASP A 31 -24.08 16.77 4.75
N ARG A 32 -24.16 15.52 5.19
CA ARG A 32 -23.88 15.13 6.58
C ARG A 32 -22.44 15.37 6.98
N ILE A 33 -21.50 15.04 6.08
CA ILE A 33 -20.07 15.26 6.34
C ILE A 33 -19.78 16.76 6.48
N ARG A 34 -20.33 17.59 5.59
CA ARG A 34 -20.20 19.05 5.65
C ARG A 34 -20.78 19.67 6.92
N ASN A 35 -21.80 19.04 7.51
CA ASN A 35 -22.43 19.48 8.75
C ASN A 35 -21.88 18.77 10.00
N SER A 36 -20.76 18.05 9.88
CA SER A 36 -20.09 17.39 11.00
C SER A 36 -18.78 18.11 11.37
N GLU A 37 -18.35 17.96 12.61
CA GLU A 37 -17.13 18.61 13.11
C GLU A 37 -15.88 17.75 12.84
N PHE A 38 -14.88 18.33 12.15
CA PHE A 38 -13.60 17.68 11.83
C PHE A 38 -12.38 18.44 12.37
N THR A 39 -12.58 19.46 13.20
CA THR A 39 -11.52 20.36 13.72
C THR A 39 -10.34 19.62 14.35
N GLY A 40 -10.57 18.46 14.98
CA GLY A 40 -9.53 17.62 15.60
C GLY A 40 -8.74 16.74 14.63
N ILE A 41 -9.02 16.76 13.32
CA ILE A 41 -8.40 15.89 12.32
C ILE A 41 -7.42 16.70 11.47
N SER A 42 -6.13 16.43 11.65
CA SER A 42 -5.04 17.01 10.86
C SER A 42 -4.53 16.10 9.74
N ASP A 43 -5.12 14.91 9.59
CA ASP A 43 -4.74 13.94 8.58
C ASP A 43 -5.30 14.29 7.21
N ARG A 44 -4.78 13.61 6.19
CA ARG A 44 -5.26 13.74 4.80
C ARG A 44 -5.83 12.44 4.29
N LEU A 45 -6.81 12.50 3.39
CA LEU A 45 -7.23 11.31 2.67
C LEU A 45 -6.45 11.18 1.36
N LEU A 46 -6.03 9.95 1.09
CA LEU A 46 -5.46 9.52 -0.17
C LEU A 46 -6.41 8.53 -0.80
N PHE A 47 -6.88 8.83 -1.99
CA PHE A 47 -7.83 7.97 -2.67
C PHE A 47 -7.50 7.80 -4.15
N SER A 48 -8.03 6.74 -4.71
CA SER A 48 -7.93 6.40 -6.12
C SER A 48 -9.34 6.14 -6.63
N VAL A 49 -9.70 6.68 -7.79
CA VAL A 49 -10.97 6.38 -8.47
C VAL A 49 -10.71 5.89 -9.90
N PRO A 50 -11.45 4.88 -10.41
CA PRO A 50 -11.21 4.33 -11.73
C PRO A 50 -11.26 5.39 -12.84
N GLY A 51 -10.30 5.37 -13.76
CA GLY A 51 -10.34 6.22 -14.94
C GLY A 51 -8.99 6.70 -15.45
N TYR A 52 -9.06 7.43 -16.57
CA TYR A 52 -7.94 8.15 -17.16
C TYR A 52 -8.00 9.61 -16.74
N HIS A 53 -7.11 9.98 -15.81
CA HIS A 53 -7.05 11.33 -15.28
C HIS A 53 -6.06 12.17 -16.09
N LYS A 54 -6.43 13.39 -16.46
CA LYS A 54 -5.59 14.32 -17.25
C LYS A 54 -5.39 15.63 -16.50
N SER A 55 -4.32 16.35 -16.84
CA SER A 55 -4.04 17.70 -16.35
C SER A 55 -4.05 17.78 -14.81
N SER A 56 -4.69 18.80 -14.24
CA SER A 56 -4.78 19.02 -12.80
C SER A 56 -5.48 17.90 -12.02
N ARG A 57 -6.28 17.04 -12.67
CA ARG A 57 -6.92 15.91 -11.99
C ARG A 57 -5.93 14.80 -11.61
N ILE A 58 -4.78 14.71 -12.28
CA ILE A 58 -3.78 13.68 -11.98
C ILE A 58 -3.32 13.78 -10.52
N SER A 59 -3.12 15.00 -10.01
CA SER A 59 -2.64 15.22 -8.64
C SER A 59 -3.71 15.05 -7.55
N LYS A 60 -4.95 14.67 -7.92
CA LYS A 60 -6.00 14.33 -6.95
C LYS A 60 -5.98 12.87 -6.51
N PHE A 61 -5.54 11.96 -7.40
CA PHE A 61 -5.69 10.52 -7.19
C PHE A 61 -4.36 9.80 -7.05
N GLY A 62 -4.36 8.66 -6.35
CA GLY A 62 -3.25 7.71 -6.30
C GLY A 62 -1.93 8.32 -5.80
N HIS A 63 -0.81 7.77 -6.29
CA HIS A 63 0.52 8.22 -5.87
C HIS A 63 0.87 9.66 -6.27
N PRO A 64 0.35 10.27 -7.36
CA PRO A 64 0.57 11.69 -7.60
C PRO A 64 -0.09 12.61 -6.55
N SER A 65 -1.22 12.20 -5.96
CA SER A 65 -1.80 12.92 -4.81
C SER A 65 -0.86 12.86 -3.60
N LEU A 66 -0.25 11.70 -3.36
CA LEU A 66 0.77 11.55 -2.33
C LEU A 66 1.99 12.44 -2.61
N LEU A 67 2.46 12.54 -3.86
CA LEU A 67 3.54 13.45 -4.25
C LEU A 67 3.21 14.88 -3.85
N ARG A 68 2.00 15.36 -4.20
CA ARG A 68 1.52 16.70 -3.87
C ARG A 68 1.48 16.94 -2.35
N LEU A 69 0.87 16.03 -1.59
CA LEU A 69 0.72 16.15 -0.13
C LEU A 69 2.07 16.10 0.61
N LEU A 70 3.06 15.40 0.08
CA LEU A 70 4.41 15.35 0.65
C LEU A 70 5.33 16.45 0.12
N GLY A 71 4.88 17.25 -0.87
CA GLY A 71 5.67 18.25 -1.59
C GLY A 71 6.26 19.32 -0.68
N ASP A 72 5.51 19.75 0.34
CA ASP A 72 5.95 20.82 1.26
C ASP A 72 6.71 20.30 2.49
N ARG A 73 6.82 18.98 2.67
CA ARG A 73 7.55 18.41 3.81
C ARG A 73 9.03 18.78 3.75
N PRO A 74 9.69 19.15 4.87
CA PRO A 74 11.12 19.46 4.86
C PRO A 74 11.96 18.31 4.29
N THR A 75 12.97 18.65 3.52
CA THR A 75 13.96 17.68 3.04
C THR A 75 14.78 17.15 4.23
N PRO A 76 14.87 15.82 4.43
CA PRO A 76 15.75 15.26 5.45
C PRO A 76 17.22 15.66 5.19
N LYS A 77 17.98 15.93 6.26
CA LYS A 77 19.43 16.25 6.20
C LYS A 77 20.18 15.26 5.32
N GLU A 78 21.23 15.73 4.64
CA GLU A 78 21.95 14.95 3.61
C GLU A 78 22.43 13.58 4.11
N ASP A 79 22.95 13.54 5.34
CA ASP A 79 23.47 12.38 6.05
C ASP A 79 22.40 11.41 6.60
N ALA A 80 21.13 11.82 6.60
CA ALA A 80 20.05 10.99 7.11
C ALA A 80 19.80 9.78 6.19
N ARG A 81 19.61 8.60 6.80
CA ARG A 81 19.15 7.41 6.07
C ARG A 81 17.72 7.62 5.59
N ARG A 82 17.49 7.39 4.30
CA ARG A 82 16.18 7.56 3.65
C ARG A 82 15.61 6.19 3.31
N LEU A 83 14.79 5.67 4.21
CA LEU A 83 14.19 4.34 4.09
C LEU A 83 12.69 4.47 3.86
N PHE A 84 12.21 3.81 2.83
CA PHE A 84 10.79 3.69 2.50
C PHE A 84 10.37 2.24 2.67
N LEU A 85 9.30 2.02 3.42
CA LEU A 85 8.72 0.70 3.64
C LEU A 85 7.32 0.68 3.03
N ALA A 86 7.10 -0.25 2.10
CA ALA A 86 5.78 -0.57 1.59
C ALA A 86 5.40 -1.96 2.11
N GLN A 87 4.16 -2.13 2.57
CA GLN A 87 3.59 -3.44 2.89
C GLN A 87 2.35 -3.61 2.04
N CYS A 88 2.19 -4.78 1.43
CA CYS A 88 0.97 -5.12 0.69
C CYS A 88 0.61 -6.60 0.86
N SER A 89 -0.63 -6.95 0.50
CA SER A 89 -1.10 -8.33 0.43
C SER A 89 -1.16 -8.86 -1.01
N SER A 90 -0.88 -8.02 -2.01
CA SER A 90 -0.89 -8.42 -3.43
C SER A 90 0.10 -7.62 -4.24
N ILE A 91 0.58 -8.21 -5.32
CA ILE A 91 1.57 -7.61 -6.19
C ILE A 91 1.11 -7.70 -7.65
N GLY A 92 1.15 -6.54 -8.33
CA GLY A 92 0.91 -6.41 -9.76
C GLY A 92 2.17 -6.45 -10.62
N SER A 93 1.98 -6.22 -11.92
CA SER A 93 3.06 -6.21 -12.90
C SER A 93 3.78 -4.86 -12.89
N LEU A 94 4.90 -4.76 -12.18
CA LEU A 94 5.63 -3.51 -11.94
C LEU A 94 6.63 -3.16 -13.07
N GLY A 95 6.79 -4.06 -14.04
CA GLY A 95 7.73 -3.94 -15.16
C GLY A 95 8.89 -4.94 -15.08
N ASP A 96 9.60 -5.09 -16.19
CA ASP A 96 10.75 -6.00 -16.34
C ASP A 96 11.99 -5.58 -15.53
N LYS A 97 12.06 -4.31 -15.14
CA LYS A 97 13.08 -3.73 -14.26
C LYS A 97 12.49 -2.69 -13.31
N ARG A 98 13.19 -2.41 -12.21
CA ARG A 98 12.75 -1.45 -11.18
C ARG A 98 12.60 -0.01 -11.71
N GLU A 99 13.33 0.33 -12.76
CA GLU A 99 13.30 1.62 -13.45
C GLU A 99 12.09 1.76 -14.39
N ALA A 100 11.27 0.72 -14.59
CA ALA A 100 10.10 0.82 -15.46
C ALA A 100 8.97 1.67 -14.86
N TRP A 101 8.75 1.58 -13.54
CA TRP A 101 7.67 2.29 -12.84
C TRP A 101 7.98 2.53 -11.36
N LEU A 102 8.47 1.51 -10.65
CA LEU A 102 8.60 1.55 -9.19
C LEU A 102 9.50 2.69 -8.70
N LEU A 103 10.71 2.83 -9.27
CA LEU A 103 11.63 3.89 -8.85
C LEU A 103 11.25 5.29 -9.41
N PRO A 104 11.10 5.48 -10.73
CA PRO A 104 10.91 6.83 -11.27
C PRO A 104 9.56 7.46 -10.95
N GLN A 105 8.52 6.65 -10.65
CA GLN A 105 7.18 7.18 -10.38
C GLN A 105 6.78 6.99 -8.92
N PHE A 106 6.73 5.74 -8.45
CA PHE A 106 6.20 5.46 -7.12
C PHE A 106 7.12 5.93 -5.99
N LEU A 107 8.42 5.59 -6.05
CA LEU A 107 9.40 6.07 -5.07
C LEU A 107 9.55 7.60 -5.14
N HIS A 108 9.57 8.20 -6.33
CA HIS A 108 9.61 9.64 -6.47
C HIS A 108 8.42 10.35 -5.78
N SER A 109 7.24 9.73 -5.82
CA SER A 109 6.06 10.23 -5.11
C SER A 109 6.18 10.07 -3.60
N LEU A 110 6.71 8.95 -3.11
CA LEU A 110 7.01 8.74 -1.69
C LEU A 110 8.03 9.77 -1.16
N GLN A 111 8.92 10.26 -2.03
CA GLN A 111 9.89 11.31 -1.71
C GLN A 111 9.30 12.73 -1.77
N GLY A 112 8.01 12.89 -2.09
CA GLY A 112 7.38 14.20 -2.29
C GLY A 112 8.02 15.00 -3.42
N GLY A 113 8.48 14.32 -4.48
CA GLY A 113 9.10 14.97 -5.65
C GLY A 113 10.58 15.38 -5.48
N LYS A 114 11.19 15.11 -4.32
CA LYS A 114 12.50 15.70 -3.96
C LYS A 114 13.74 14.96 -4.47
N SER A 115 13.59 13.94 -5.33
CA SER A 115 14.69 13.14 -5.93
C SER A 115 15.89 12.92 -4.99
N LEU A 116 15.63 12.35 -3.81
CA LEU A 116 16.59 12.28 -2.72
C LEU A 116 17.66 11.20 -2.97
N VAL A 117 18.93 11.57 -2.83
CA VAL A 117 20.08 10.67 -3.01
C VAL A 117 20.08 9.55 -1.94
N PHE A 118 20.54 8.35 -2.32
CA PHE A 118 20.68 7.16 -1.45
C PHE A 118 19.38 6.66 -0.79
N SER A 119 18.23 6.88 -1.44
CA SER A 119 16.95 6.35 -0.95
C SER A 119 16.82 4.85 -1.19
N ARG A 120 16.34 4.10 -0.18
CA ARG A 120 16.09 2.66 -0.29
C ARG A 120 14.61 2.37 -0.06
N LEU A 121 14.03 1.57 -0.94
CA LEU A 121 12.68 1.05 -0.82
C LEU A 121 12.72 -0.44 -0.47
N PHE A 122 11.96 -0.83 0.55
CA PHE A 122 11.74 -2.23 0.90
C PHE A 122 10.26 -2.57 0.82
N LEU A 123 9.98 -3.80 0.40
CA LEU A 123 8.62 -4.33 0.24
C LEU A 123 8.40 -5.48 1.23
N ILE A 124 7.51 -5.30 2.19
CA ILE A 124 7.08 -6.35 3.11
C ILE A 124 5.96 -7.15 2.44
N TYR A 125 6.23 -8.42 2.16
CA TYR A 125 5.28 -9.38 1.59
C TYR A 125 5.59 -10.77 2.18
N PRO A 126 4.59 -11.60 2.54
CA PRO A 126 4.85 -12.91 3.14
C PRO A 126 5.64 -13.85 2.22
N CYS A 127 6.67 -14.51 2.76
CA CYS A 127 7.31 -15.61 2.06
C CYS A 127 6.49 -16.91 2.21
N VAL A 128 6.83 -17.94 1.44
CA VAL A 128 6.17 -19.26 1.52
C VAL A 128 6.15 -19.80 2.95
N GLU A 129 7.27 -19.69 3.68
CA GLU A 129 7.38 -20.15 5.07
C GLU A 129 6.56 -19.32 6.05
N ASP A 130 6.36 -18.02 5.78
CA ASP A 130 5.49 -17.17 6.59
C ASP A 130 4.04 -17.66 6.49
N VAL A 131 3.58 -18.01 5.28
CA VAL A 131 2.23 -18.54 5.02
C VAL A 131 2.08 -19.95 5.57
N ARG A 132 3.04 -20.85 5.29
CA ARG A 132 3.01 -22.26 5.71
C ARG A 132 2.89 -22.41 7.24
N HIS A 133 3.58 -21.55 7.99
CA HIS A 133 3.56 -21.56 9.47
C HIS A 133 2.56 -20.57 10.09
N SER A 134 1.70 -19.93 9.28
CA SER A 134 0.69 -19.02 9.77
C SER A 134 -0.39 -19.75 10.58
N LEU A 135 -1.23 -18.99 11.29
CA LEU A 135 -2.36 -19.54 12.05
C LEU A 135 -3.36 -20.27 11.14
N GLU A 136 -3.53 -19.81 9.90
CA GLU A 136 -4.46 -20.40 8.92
C GLU A 136 -3.79 -21.43 7.99
N GLY A 137 -2.46 -21.57 8.09
CA GLY A 137 -1.66 -22.39 7.17
C GLY A 137 -1.74 -21.84 5.74
N TYR A 138 -1.74 -22.72 4.75
CA TYR A 138 -1.82 -22.29 3.36
C TYR A 138 -3.11 -21.57 2.98
N SER A 139 -4.20 -21.79 3.72
CA SER A 139 -5.47 -21.07 3.50
C SER A 139 -5.32 -19.54 3.65
N ALA A 140 -4.33 -19.05 4.41
CA ALA A 140 -4.02 -17.63 4.47
C ALA A 140 -3.64 -17.06 3.08
N GLY A 141 -3.09 -17.92 2.22
CA GLY A 141 -2.60 -17.60 0.89
C GLY A 141 -3.68 -17.21 -0.11
N ASP A 142 -4.95 -17.59 0.12
CA ASP A 142 -6.11 -17.13 -0.66
C ASP A 142 -6.25 -15.61 -0.67
N SER A 143 -5.84 -14.99 0.44
CA SER A 143 -5.85 -13.55 0.67
C SER A 143 -4.54 -12.87 0.22
N LEU A 144 -3.58 -13.62 -0.34
CA LEU A 144 -2.27 -13.13 -0.78
C LEU A 144 -2.06 -13.33 -2.30
N PRO A 145 -2.81 -12.61 -3.15
CA PRO A 145 -2.78 -12.86 -4.58
C PRO A 145 -1.54 -12.25 -5.23
N TYR A 146 -0.56 -13.10 -5.51
CA TYR A 146 0.57 -12.84 -6.39
C TYR A 146 0.75 -14.04 -7.31
N GLN A 147 0.56 -13.83 -8.62
CA GLN A 147 0.53 -14.92 -9.60
C GLN A 147 1.93 -15.22 -10.13
N GLU A 148 2.19 -16.49 -10.44
CA GLU A 148 3.44 -16.99 -10.98
C GLU A 148 3.79 -16.27 -12.28
N SER A 149 2.80 -16.10 -13.17
CA SER A 149 2.94 -15.38 -14.44
C SER A 149 3.34 -13.92 -14.26
N THR A 150 2.93 -13.28 -13.16
CA THR A 150 3.33 -11.91 -12.82
C THR A 150 4.73 -11.91 -12.23
N SER A 151 5.02 -12.82 -11.30
CA SER A 151 6.29 -12.93 -10.60
C SER A 151 7.47 -13.18 -11.54
N LYS A 152 7.30 -14.11 -12.50
CA LYS A 152 8.32 -14.44 -13.51
C LYS A 152 8.78 -13.24 -14.36
N ARG A 153 7.93 -12.22 -14.52
CA ARG A 153 8.27 -11.01 -15.30
C ARG A 153 9.03 -9.94 -14.50
N GLN A 154 9.19 -10.11 -13.19
CA GLN A 154 9.81 -9.11 -12.32
C GLN A 154 10.67 -9.75 -11.20
N PRO A 155 11.63 -10.63 -11.54
CA PRO A 155 12.46 -11.33 -10.56
C PRO A 155 13.29 -10.36 -9.68
N TRP A 156 13.61 -9.18 -10.22
CA TRP A 156 14.30 -8.09 -9.50
C TRP A 156 13.58 -7.67 -8.21
N LEU A 157 12.27 -7.88 -8.11
CA LEU A 157 11.50 -7.46 -6.92
C LEU A 157 11.95 -8.19 -5.65
N ARG A 158 12.45 -9.43 -5.80
CA ARG A 158 12.98 -10.24 -4.69
C ARG A 158 14.12 -9.53 -3.95
N GLU A 159 14.93 -8.73 -4.64
CA GLU A 159 16.05 -7.99 -4.03
C GLU A 159 15.59 -7.01 -2.94
N ILE A 160 14.37 -6.49 -3.05
CA ILE A 160 13.82 -5.51 -2.12
C ILE A 160 12.83 -6.11 -1.10
N MET A 161 12.51 -7.40 -1.22
CA MET A 161 11.52 -8.07 -0.36
C MET A 161 12.01 -8.32 1.07
N CYS A 162 11.08 -8.15 2.01
CA CYS A 162 11.23 -8.36 3.44
C CYS A 162 10.09 -9.24 3.95
N LYS A 163 10.38 -10.06 4.96
CA LYS A 163 9.44 -10.99 5.58
C LYS A 163 8.39 -10.25 6.41
N TRP A 164 7.24 -10.88 6.59
CA TRP A 164 6.23 -10.40 7.52
C TRP A 164 6.63 -10.71 8.97
N ARG A 165 6.94 -9.70 9.77
CA ARG A 165 7.32 -9.85 11.19
C ARG A 165 6.52 -8.87 12.05
N SER A 166 5.95 -9.35 13.14
CA SER A 166 5.06 -8.57 14.02
C SER A 166 5.03 -9.21 15.41
N GLU A 167 6.20 -9.63 15.88
CA GLU A 167 6.42 -10.31 17.15
C GLU A 167 6.04 -9.36 18.29
N GLY A 168 6.43 -8.08 18.18
CA GLY A 168 6.09 -7.06 19.17
C GLY A 168 4.59 -6.79 19.31
N LYS A 169 3.77 -7.26 18.37
CA LYS A 169 2.30 -7.19 18.43
C LYS A 169 1.63 -8.56 18.53
N GLY A 170 2.40 -9.65 18.59
CA GLY A 170 1.89 -11.02 18.59
C GLY A 170 1.19 -11.44 17.30
N ARG A 171 1.49 -10.81 16.15
CA ARG A 171 0.79 -11.03 14.87
C ARG A 171 1.65 -11.63 13.77
N THR A 172 2.87 -12.09 14.06
CA THR A 172 3.75 -12.73 13.05
C THR A 172 3.11 -13.90 12.33
N LYS A 173 2.29 -14.69 13.03
CA LYS A 173 1.56 -15.82 12.44
C LYS A 173 0.20 -15.42 11.83
N ALA A 174 -0.24 -14.18 11.97
CA ALA A 174 -1.46 -13.67 11.34
C ALA A 174 -1.09 -12.97 10.02
N MET A 175 -1.43 -13.57 8.88
CA MET A 175 -1.00 -13.04 7.58
C MET A 175 -1.60 -11.65 7.30
N PRO A 176 -0.82 -10.74 6.71
CA PRO A 176 -1.27 -9.37 6.49
C PRO A 176 -2.26 -9.30 5.32
N HIS A 177 -3.52 -8.98 5.61
CA HIS A 177 -4.54 -8.69 4.59
C HIS A 177 -4.93 -7.21 4.56
N VAL A 178 -3.93 -6.36 4.31
CA VAL A 178 -4.13 -4.92 4.08
C VAL A 178 -3.78 -4.58 2.63
N LYS A 179 -4.84 -4.49 1.82
CA LYS A 179 -5.03 -3.96 0.45
C LYS A 179 -4.13 -4.46 -0.70
N LYS A 180 -4.78 -4.55 -1.87
CA LYS A 180 -4.41 -5.28 -3.10
C LYS A 180 -4.53 -4.34 -4.30
N ASN A 181 -3.57 -4.30 -5.24
CA ASN A 181 -3.76 -3.72 -6.58
C ASN A 181 -2.65 -4.06 -7.62
N LYS A 182 -3.00 -3.93 -8.92
CA LYS A 182 -2.12 -4.01 -10.12
C LYS A 182 -2.20 -2.71 -10.97
N THR A 183 -1.36 -2.57 -12.00
CA THR A 183 -0.48 -1.40 -12.31
C THR A 183 -0.84 -0.38 -13.44
N GLN A 184 -0.01 0.70 -13.46
CA GLN A 184 0.14 1.91 -14.34
C GLN A 184 -0.98 2.96 -14.16
N LEU A 185 -0.73 4.30 -14.15
CA LEU A 185 -1.69 5.33 -13.64
C LEU A 185 -2.96 5.57 -14.50
N MET A 186 -3.48 4.51 -15.09
CA MET A 186 -4.89 4.19 -15.03
C MET A 186 -5.19 3.71 -13.60
N VAL A 187 -5.91 4.51 -12.83
CA VAL A 187 -6.50 3.93 -11.61
C VAL A 187 -7.59 2.96 -12.09
N ARG A 188 -7.55 1.71 -11.63
CA ARG A 188 -8.52 0.67 -12.02
C ARG A 188 -9.52 0.34 -10.91
N SER A 189 -9.25 0.81 -9.71
CA SER A 189 -9.94 0.43 -8.48
C SER A 189 -10.27 1.68 -7.69
N TYR A 190 -11.36 1.61 -6.94
CA TYR A 190 -11.58 2.54 -5.84
C TYR A 190 -10.66 2.14 -4.68
N GLU A 191 -9.83 3.07 -4.22
CA GLU A 191 -9.03 2.90 -3.00
C GLU A 191 -9.20 4.12 -2.11
N LEU A 192 -9.17 3.91 -0.79
CA LEU A 192 -9.21 4.97 0.20
C LEU A 192 -8.26 4.62 1.35
N GLY A 193 -7.40 5.56 1.71
CA GLY A 193 -6.46 5.46 2.81
C GLY A 193 -6.27 6.80 3.51
N VAL A 194 -5.77 6.76 4.74
CA VAL A 194 -5.47 7.94 5.54
C VAL A 194 -3.96 8.15 5.54
N LEU A 195 -3.51 9.34 5.14
CA LEU A 195 -2.15 9.80 5.36
C LEU A 195 -2.08 10.46 6.73
N ILE A 196 -1.44 9.77 7.68
CA ILE A 196 -1.22 10.32 9.00
C ILE A 196 -0.12 11.39 8.91
N MET A 197 -0.47 12.63 9.24
CA MET A 197 0.41 13.78 9.07
C MET A 197 1.36 13.99 10.25
N ASP A 198 0.93 13.60 11.44
CA ASP A 198 1.73 13.68 12.67
C ASP A 198 2.46 12.35 12.91
N PRO A 199 3.81 12.33 12.79
CA PRO A 199 4.58 11.11 12.97
C PRO A 199 4.51 10.53 14.38
N GLU A 200 4.20 11.32 15.41
CA GLU A 200 4.10 10.83 16.80
C GLU A 200 2.91 9.88 16.99
N ARG A 201 1.90 9.98 16.12
CA ARG A 201 0.73 9.08 16.13
C ARG A 201 0.96 7.77 15.39
N ILE A 202 2.05 7.62 14.66
CA ILE A 202 2.33 6.39 13.91
C ILE A 202 2.71 5.26 14.85
N LYS A 203 1.90 4.19 14.82
CA LYS A 203 2.23 2.90 15.45
C LYS A 203 2.38 1.85 14.36
N LEU A 204 3.61 1.39 14.14
CA LEU A 204 3.86 0.34 13.15
C LEU A 204 3.15 -0.97 13.57
N PRO A 205 2.40 -1.61 12.66
CA PRO A 205 1.73 -2.88 12.94
C PRO A 205 2.66 -4.09 12.77
N TYR A 206 3.91 -3.87 12.35
CA TYR A 206 4.96 -4.85 12.13
C TYR A 206 6.25 -4.39 12.80
N ASP A 207 7.18 -5.31 12.95
CA ASP A 207 8.46 -5.05 13.61
C ASP A 207 9.38 -4.20 12.73
N TYR A 208 10.16 -3.36 13.40
CA TYR A 208 11.25 -2.59 12.81
C TYR A 208 12.51 -2.77 13.68
N PRO A 209 13.69 -3.03 13.10
CA PRO A 209 14.01 -3.08 11.67
C PRO A 209 13.40 -4.28 10.94
N VAL A 210 13.08 -4.10 9.65
CA VAL A 210 12.51 -5.16 8.79
C VAL A 210 13.53 -6.27 8.50
N VAL A 211 13.05 -7.51 8.40
CA VAL A 211 13.89 -8.67 8.09
C VAL A 211 13.86 -8.94 6.59
N LYS A 212 15.02 -8.88 5.93
CA LYS A 212 15.18 -9.23 4.51
C LYS A 212 14.87 -10.71 4.25
N TYR A 213 14.40 -11.02 3.04
CA TYR A 213 14.41 -12.40 2.55
C TYR A 213 15.84 -12.94 2.53
N SER A 214 16.03 -14.18 2.97
CA SER A 214 17.27 -14.92 2.78
C SER A 214 17.33 -15.51 1.37
N GLN A 215 18.43 -16.19 1.02
CA GLN A 215 18.53 -16.90 -0.27
C GLN A 215 17.56 -18.08 -0.40
N LYS A 216 17.04 -18.60 0.73
CA LYS A 216 16.10 -19.73 0.76
C LYS A 216 14.64 -19.31 0.77
N ASP A 217 14.37 -18.01 0.91
CA ASP A 217 13.00 -17.50 0.93
C ASP A 217 12.52 -17.20 -0.47
N ASP A 218 11.33 -17.69 -0.78
CA ASP A 218 10.56 -17.32 -1.96
C ASP A 218 9.27 -16.61 -1.54
N PRO A 219 8.79 -15.62 -2.32
CA PRO A 219 7.51 -14.99 -2.05
C PRO A 219 6.38 -16.02 -2.17
N TRP A 220 5.32 -15.86 -1.39
CA TRP A 220 4.10 -16.63 -1.61
C TRP A 220 3.52 -16.35 -3.01
N ILE A 221 3.30 -17.42 -3.79
CA ILE A 221 2.71 -17.39 -5.12
C ILE A 221 1.41 -18.22 -5.10
N CYS A 222 0.26 -17.55 -5.24
CA CYS A 222 -1.04 -18.14 -4.95
C CYS A 222 -1.46 -19.26 -5.92
N ASP A 223 -0.91 -19.29 -7.13
CA ASP A 223 -1.20 -20.25 -8.20
C ASP A 223 -0.08 -21.29 -8.42
N MET A 224 0.87 -21.39 -7.49
CA MET A 224 1.85 -22.49 -7.42
C MET A 224 1.41 -23.57 -6.42
N SER A 225 1.80 -24.82 -6.64
CA SER A 225 1.58 -25.91 -5.68
C SER A 225 2.73 -26.01 -4.69
N TYR A 226 2.41 -26.24 -3.42
CA TYR A 226 3.33 -26.48 -2.31
C TYR A 226 2.98 -27.81 -1.63
N THR A 227 3.92 -28.75 -1.64
CA THR A 227 3.72 -30.14 -1.18
C THR A 227 4.20 -30.39 0.25
N GLU A 228 4.87 -29.43 0.88
CA GLU A 228 5.17 -29.52 2.30
C GLU A 228 3.88 -29.36 3.12
N ALA A 229 3.84 -29.92 4.33
CA ALA A 229 2.69 -29.75 5.21
C ALA A 229 2.71 -28.36 5.87
N ASP A 230 1.56 -27.69 5.88
CA ASP A 230 1.33 -26.46 6.65
C ASP A 230 1.11 -26.74 8.14
N SER A 231 0.82 -25.68 8.89
CA SER A 231 0.49 -25.73 10.33
C SER A 231 -0.72 -26.60 10.69
N HIS A 232 -1.50 -27.06 9.70
CA HIS A 232 -2.65 -27.95 9.85
C HIS A 232 -2.43 -29.33 9.20
N GLY A 233 -1.21 -29.64 8.76
CA GLY A 233 -0.90 -30.91 8.10
C GLY A 233 -1.35 -30.98 6.64
N ARG A 234 -1.72 -29.86 6.02
CA ARG A 234 -2.27 -29.80 4.66
C ARG A 234 -1.24 -29.34 3.64
N GLN A 235 -1.40 -29.78 2.40
CA GLN A 235 -0.66 -29.28 1.24
C GLN A 235 -1.49 -28.24 0.50
N TRP A 236 -0.84 -27.38 -0.28
CA TRP A 236 -1.50 -26.45 -1.19
C TRP A 236 -1.33 -26.93 -2.62
N ILE A 237 -2.33 -27.60 -3.19
CA ILE A 237 -2.24 -28.14 -4.55
C ILE A 237 -3.18 -27.36 -5.46
N VAL A 238 -2.60 -26.61 -6.40
CA VAL A 238 -3.36 -25.87 -7.40
C VAL A 238 -3.65 -26.81 -8.57
N SER A 239 -4.93 -27.11 -8.79
CA SER A 239 -5.37 -27.82 -9.98
C SER A 239 -5.25 -26.91 -11.20
N ARG A 240 -4.36 -27.24 -12.15
CA ARG A 240 -4.34 -26.58 -13.45
C ARG A 240 -5.62 -26.94 -14.19
N ARG A 241 -6.50 -25.97 -14.39
CA ARG A 241 -7.60 -26.06 -15.36
C ARG A 241 -7.10 -25.67 -16.74
#